data_AF-A0A8S3VM49-F1
#
_entry.id   AF-A0A8S3VM49-F1
#
_cell.length_a   1.000
_cell.length_b   1.000
_cell.length_c   1.000
_cell.angle_alpha   90.00
_cell.angle_beta   90.00
_cell.angle_gamma   90.00
#
_symmetry.space_group_name_H-M   'P 1'
#
loop_
_entity.id
_entity.type
_entity.pdbx_description
1 polymer ?
#
loop_
_entity_poly.entity_id
_entity_poly.type
_entity_poly.pdbx_seq_one_letter_code
_entity_poly.pdbx_strand_id
1 'polypeptide(L)'
;MNIFSKKGKVVLLGDFNSRTGDKLDYIKDDSLDINNFAQTNLLPDEYKIDNCFNRYSCDKVVNGQGVNLLDLSTSSSLRILNGRYIGDIMGNFTCMTSNGSSVVDYAIVSESLLSSVEYFKTHEFNYLSDHVKIEIFLKCMQREYNFDIFENSNWSSYKSF
;
A
#
# COMPACT_ATOMS: atom_id res chain seq x y z
N MET A 1 -15.55 -7.33 11.25
CA MET A 1 -14.11 -7.66 11.29
C MET A 1 -13.74 -8.40 10.01
N ASN A 2 -12.80 -7.88 9.22
CA ASN A 2 -12.45 -8.45 7.91
C ASN A 2 -11.70 -9.78 8.11
N ILE A 3 -12.20 -10.90 7.56
CA ILE A 3 -11.71 -12.28 7.87
C ILE A 3 -10.19 -12.42 7.61
N PHE A 4 -9.66 -11.66 6.67
CA PHE A 4 -8.27 -11.74 6.23
C PHE A 4 -7.31 -10.82 6.99
N SER A 5 -7.81 -9.83 7.77
CA SER A 5 -6.92 -8.89 8.48
C SER A 5 -6.06 -9.58 9.55
N LYS A 6 -6.47 -10.76 10.00
CA LYS A 6 -5.73 -11.60 10.96
C LYS A 6 -4.67 -12.50 10.31
N LYS A 7 -4.64 -12.63 8.97
CA LYS A 7 -3.71 -13.55 8.28
C LYS A 7 -2.35 -12.95 7.99
N GLY A 8 -2.25 -11.63 7.92
CA GLY A 8 -1.00 -10.94 7.63
C GLY A 8 -1.23 -9.51 7.19
N LYS A 9 -0.12 -8.80 7.02
CA LYS A 9 -0.11 -7.46 6.43
C LYS A 9 -0.03 -7.58 4.91
N VAL A 10 -0.64 -6.64 4.19
CA VAL A 10 -0.81 -6.70 2.73
C VAL A 10 0.10 -5.69 2.05
N VAL A 11 0.73 -6.12 0.96
CA VAL A 11 1.42 -5.27 -0.01
C VAL A 11 0.88 -5.61 -1.39
N LEU A 12 0.39 -4.62 -2.13
CA LEU A 12 -0.07 -4.72 -3.51
C LEU A 12 0.89 -3.92 -4.40
N LEU A 13 1.33 -4.51 -5.50
CA LEU A 13 2.33 -3.94 -6.40
C LEU A 13 1.94 -4.24 -7.85
N GLY A 14 2.09 -3.24 -8.73
CA GLY A 14 1.98 -3.41 -10.18
C GLY A 14 0.99 -2.45 -10.81
N ASP A 15 0.60 -2.76 -12.04
CA ASP A 15 -0.31 -1.96 -12.86
C ASP A 15 -1.77 -2.21 -12.47
N PHE A 16 -2.45 -1.17 -11.99
CA PHE A 16 -3.88 -1.20 -11.66
C PHE A 16 -4.74 -0.60 -12.76
N ASN A 17 -4.16 -0.08 -13.85
CA ASN A 17 -4.83 0.71 -14.88
C ASN A 17 -5.74 1.81 -14.30
N SER A 18 -5.35 2.31 -13.15
CA SER A 18 -6.12 3.21 -12.30
C SER A 18 -5.39 4.53 -12.25
N ARG A 19 -6.09 5.65 -12.43
CA ARG A 19 -5.53 6.99 -12.28
C ARG A 19 -6.20 7.61 -11.07
N THR A 20 -5.45 7.83 -10.00
CA THR A 20 -6.02 8.31 -8.73
C THR A 20 -5.85 9.81 -8.52
N GLY A 21 -5.20 10.53 -9.44
CA GLY A 21 -4.85 11.93 -9.24
C GLY A 21 -3.93 12.10 -8.04
N ASP A 22 -4.15 13.15 -7.25
CA ASP A 22 -3.60 13.37 -5.90
C ASP A 22 -4.67 13.26 -4.79
N LYS A 23 -5.80 12.61 -5.09
CA LYS A 23 -6.87 12.37 -4.11
C LYS A 23 -6.40 11.54 -2.92
N LEU A 24 -6.96 11.84 -1.75
CA LEU A 24 -6.73 11.08 -0.53
C LEU A 24 -7.28 9.66 -0.66
N ASP A 25 -6.53 8.70 -0.12
CA ASP A 25 -6.86 7.27 0.01
C ASP A 25 -7.12 6.88 1.49
N TYR A 26 -7.39 7.90 2.31
CA TYR A 26 -7.75 7.81 3.71
C TYR A 26 -8.73 8.94 4.07
N ILE A 27 -9.44 8.77 5.18
CA ILE A 27 -10.36 9.77 5.69
C ILE A 27 -9.55 10.76 6.52
N LYS A 28 -9.49 12.01 6.07
CA LYS A 28 -8.87 13.09 6.84
C LYS A 28 -9.78 13.47 8.01
N ASP A 29 -9.21 13.64 9.19
CA ASP A 29 -9.92 14.24 10.30
C ASP A 29 -10.00 15.76 10.09
N ASP A 30 -11.21 16.25 9.81
CA ASP A 30 -11.48 17.68 9.62
C ASP A 30 -11.85 18.39 10.95
N SER A 31 -11.71 17.72 12.11
CA SER A 31 -12.10 18.24 13.43
C SER A 31 -11.12 19.25 14.04
N LEU A 32 -10.73 20.28 13.28
CA LEU A 32 -10.13 21.50 13.84
C LEU A 32 -11.15 22.45 14.49
N ASP A 33 -12.33 21.97 14.88
CA ASP A 33 -13.23 22.69 15.79
C ASP A 33 -13.17 22.04 17.18
N ILE A 34 -12.04 22.27 17.86
CA ILE A 34 -11.76 21.84 19.25
C ILE A 34 -12.83 22.36 20.24
N ASN A 35 -13.66 23.32 19.82
CA ASN A 35 -14.75 23.90 20.62
C ASN A 35 -16.10 23.18 20.48
N ASN A 36 -16.24 22.21 19.57
CA ASN A 36 -17.51 21.51 19.33
C ASN A 36 -17.48 20.09 19.93
N PHE A 37 -17.56 20.02 21.26
CA PHE A 37 -17.63 18.79 22.07
C PHE A 37 -18.76 17.80 21.68
N ALA A 38 -19.66 18.17 20.77
CA ALA A 38 -20.72 17.30 20.27
C ALA A 38 -20.25 16.34 19.16
N GLN A 39 -19.12 16.60 18.50
CA GLN A 39 -18.70 15.83 17.32
C GLN A 39 -17.76 14.66 17.61
N THR A 40 -17.11 14.65 18.79
CA THR A 40 -16.17 13.59 19.20
C THR A 40 -16.85 12.26 19.54
N ASN A 41 -18.19 12.21 19.62
CA ASN A 41 -18.97 11.02 19.93
C ASN A 41 -19.59 10.31 18.71
N LEU A 42 -19.30 10.74 17.48
CA LEU A 42 -19.87 10.14 16.26
C LEU A 42 -19.02 9.00 15.69
N LEU A 43 -17.72 8.97 16.03
CA LEU A 43 -16.82 7.92 15.57
C LEU A 43 -16.79 6.82 16.63
N PRO A 44 -16.83 5.54 16.24
CA PRO A 44 -16.64 4.44 17.19
C PRO A 44 -15.31 4.61 17.93
N ASP A 45 -15.24 4.24 19.21
CA ASP A 45 -14.03 4.31 20.04
C ASP A 45 -12.81 3.58 19.42
N GLU A 46 -13.08 2.63 18.50
CA GLU A 46 -12.06 1.86 17.78
C GLU A 46 -11.49 2.59 16.55
N TYR A 47 -12.05 3.75 16.16
CA TYR A 47 -11.59 4.50 15.00
C TYR A 47 -10.22 5.13 15.27
N LYS A 48 -9.22 4.71 14.50
CA LYS A 48 -7.88 5.28 14.55
C LYS A 48 -7.74 6.34 13.47
N ILE A 49 -7.45 7.57 13.88
CA ILE A 49 -7.13 8.66 12.96
C ILE A 49 -5.84 8.31 12.22
N ASP A 50 -5.88 8.45 10.90
CA ASP A 50 -4.74 8.22 10.03
C ASP A 50 -3.74 9.37 10.07
N ASN A 51 -2.58 9.14 10.68
CA ASN A 51 -1.45 10.08 10.65
C ASN A 51 -0.59 9.84 9.40
N CYS A 52 -1.19 9.98 8.21
CA CYS A 52 -0.47 9.80 6.95
C CYS A 52 -0.19 11.14 6.27
N PHE A 53 1.00 11.29 5.69
CA PHE A 53 1.33 12.46 4.88
C PHE A 53 0.53 12.48 3.58
N ASN A 54 0.10 13.66 3.13
CA ASN A 54 -0.50 13.82 1.81
C ASN A 54 0.43 13.26 0.72
N ARG A 55 -0.16 12.72 -0.35
CA ARG A 55 0.58 12.26 -1.52
C ARG A 55 0.53 13.29 -2.64
N TYR A 56 1.59 13.33 -3.43
CA TYR A 56 1.61 14.05 -4.69
C TYR A 56 1.46 13.10 -5.88
N SER A 57 1.18 13.68 -7.04
CA SER A 57 1.11 12.95 -8.30
C SER A 57 1.31 13.94 -9.44
N CYS A 58 2.20 13.62 -10.37
CA CYS A 58 2.33 14.32 -11.65
C CYS A 58 1.09 14.08 -12.53
N ASP A 59 0.44 12.93 -12.39
CA ASP A 59 -0.84 12.65 -13.03
C ASP A 59 -2.00 13.15 -12.16
N LYS A 60 -2.69 14.20 -12.61
CA LYS A 60 -3.85 14.78 -11.90
C LYS A 60 -5.18 14.20 -12.36
N VAL A 61 -5.19 13.32 -13.34
CA VAL A 61 -6.42 12.73 -13.86
C VAL A 61 -6.92 11.66 -12.90
N VAL A 62 -8.25 11.57 -12.78
CA VAL A 62 -8.92 10.49 -12.05
C VAL A 62 -9.84 9.74 -13.00
N ASN A 63 -9.69 8.41 -13.11
CA ASN A 63 -10.59 7.55 -13.87
C ASN A 63 -11.47 6.69 -12.94
N GLY A 64 -12.43 5.96 -13.51
CA GLY A 64 -13.36 5.12 -12.74
C GLY A 64 -12.65 4.04 -11.92
N GLN A 65 -11.62 3.41 -12.50
CA GLN A 65 -10.78 2.43 -11.80
C GLN A 65 -10.02 3.08 -10.62
N GLY A 66 -9.56 4.32 -10.80
CA GLY A 66 -8.93 5.11 -9.74
C GLY A 66 -9.87 5.44 -8.60
N VAL A 67 -11.14 5.73 -8.87
CA VAL A 67 -12.16 5.88 -7.80
C VAL A 67 -12.30 4.58 -7.02
N ASN A 68 -12.46 3.45 -7.70
CA ASN A 68 -12.58 2.15 -7.05
C ASN A 68 -11.33 1.79 -6.23
N LEU A 69 -10.13 2.15 -6.71
CA LEU A 69 -8.87 1.92 -6.01
C LEU A 69 -8.77 2.77 -4.74
N LEU A 70 -9.23 4.03 -4.78
CA LEU A 70 -9.29 4.91 -3.62
C LEU A 70 -10.30 4.40 -2.59
N ASP A 71 -11.47 3.93 -3.04
CA ASP A 71 -12.50 3.34 -2.17
C ASP A 71 -12.01 2.06 -1.50
N LEU A 72 -11.33 1.18 -2.26
CA LEU A 72 -10.67 -0.01 -1.74
C LEU A 72 -9.63 0.36 -0.69
N SER A 73 -8.79 1.36 -0.99
CA SER A 73 -7.71 1.79 -0.10
C SER A 73 -8.25 2.36 1.20
N THR A 74 -9.27 3.20 1.11
CA THR A 74 -9.91 3.82 2.28
C THR A 74 -10.62 2.78 3.14
N SER A 75 -11.45 1.92 2.52
CA SER A 75 -12.26 0.91 3.23
C SER A 75 -11.44 -0.23 3.85
N SER A 76 -10.24 -0.51 3.31
CA SER A 76 -9.38 -1.61 3.75
C SER A 76 -8.14 -1.15 4.51
N SER A 77 -8.07 0.13 4.90
CA SER A 77 -6.91 0.72 5.57
C SER A 77 -5.59 0.46 4.81
N LEU A 78 -5.63 0.62 3.49
CA LEU A 78 -4.45 0.55 2.61
C LEU A 78 -4.01 1.96 2.21
N ARG A 79 -2.72 2.12 1.95
CA ARG A 79 -2.08 3.41 1.67
C ARG A 79 -1.20 3.28 0.45
N ILE A 80 -1.45 4.13 -0.54
CA ILE A 80 -0.67 4.30 -1.76
C ILE A 80 0.64 5.01 -1.40
N LEU A 81 1.77 4.41 -1.75
CA LEU A 81 3.11 4.95 -1.45
C LEU A 81 3.58 5.99 -2.47
N ASN A 82 3.11 5.90 -3.73
CA ASN A 82 3.46 6.85 -4.79
C ASN A 82 3.16 8.28 -4.33
N GLY A 83 4.13 9.17 -4.49
CA GLY A 83 3.99 10.56 -4.05
C GLY A 83 4.15 10.83 -2.56
N ARG A 84 4.51 9.85 -1.72
CA ARG A 84 4.66 10.05 -0.26
C ARG A 84 6.07 9.91 0.28
N TYR A 85 6.86 9.04 -0.33
CA TYR A 85 8.15 8.64 0.22
C TYR A 85 9.31 9.26 -0.56
N ILE A 86 10.45 9.38 0.13
CA ILE A 86 11.73 9.73 -0.48
C ILE A 86 11.99 8.75 -1.63
N GLY A 87 12.33 9.28 -2.80
CA GLY A 87 12.47 8.52 -4.05
C GLY A 87 11.32 8.73 -5.04
N ASP A 88 10.15 9.21 -4.59
CA ASP A 88 9.01 9.52 -5.45
C ASP A 88 8.13 10.65 -4.89
N ILE A 89 8.73 11.66 -4.24
CA ILE A 89 7.98 12.74 -3.56
C ILE A 89 7.04 13.50 -4.50
N MET A 90 7.34 13.55 -5.80
CA MET A 90 6.51 14.23 -6.80
C MET A 90 5.38 13.34 -7.35
N GLY A 91 5.41 12.04 -7.09
CA GLY A 91 4.49 11.05 -7.67
C GLY A 91 4.68 10.95 -9.18
N ASN A 92 5.86 10.51 -9.61
CA ASN A 92 6.25 10.52 -11.02
C ASN A 92 5.38 9.58 -11.86
N PHE A 93 5.25 9.90 -13.15
CA PHE A 93 4.58 9.03 -14.12
C PHE A 93 5.20 7.64 -14.13
N THR A 94 4.35 6.62 -14.18
CA THR A 94 4.76 5.23 -14.21
C THR A 94 4.54 4.56 -15.56
N CYS A 95 3.72 5.16 -16.42
CA CYS A 95 3.46 4.70 -17.77
C CYS A 95 3.49 5.87 -18.77
N MET A 96 4.03 5.62 -19.97
CA MET A 96 4.09 6.57 -21.07
C MET A 96 3.77 5.88 -22.39
N THR A 97 2.62 6.23 -22.97
CA THR A 97 2.13 5.67 -24.23
C THR A 97 2.03 6.77 -25.29
N SER A 98 1.62 6.42 -26.51
CA SER A 98 1.30 7.41 -27.56
C SER A 98 0.18 8.38 -27.15
N ASN A 99 -0.66 8.00 -26.18
CA ASN A 99 -1.78 8.79 -25.69
C ASN A 99 -1.40 9.67 -24.48
N GLY A 100 -0.12 9.73 -24.14
CA GLY A 100 0.42 10.53 -23.04
C GLY A 100 0.89 9.68 -21.86
N SER A 101 1.09 10.34 -20.72
CA SER A 101 1.66 9.75 -19.51
C SER A 101 0.62 9.61 -18.40
N SER A 102 0.78 8.58 -17.59
CA SER A 102 -0.10 8.30 -16.45
C SER A 102 0.66 7.71 -15.27
N VAL A 103 0.05 7.82 -14.09
CA VAL A 103 0.43 7.05 -12.91
C VAL A 103 -0.59 5.93 -12.79
N VAL A 104 -0.20 4.70 -13.11
CA VAL A 104 -1.07 3.50 -13.09
C VAL A 104 -0.46 2.32 -12.35
N ASP A 105 0.87 2.26 -12.27
CA ASP A 105 1.59 1.36 -11.38
C ASP A 105 1.68 1.92 -9.96
N TYR A 106 1.20 1.16 -8.97
CA TYR A 106 1.19 1.56 -7.58
C TYR A 106 1.88 0.55 -6.66
N ALA A 107 2.51 1.07 -5.62
CA ALA A 107 2.76 0.31 -4.39
C ALA A 107 1.75 0.73 -3.33
N ILE A 108 0.99 -0.24 -2.81
CA ILE A 108 -0.07 0.00 -1.83
C ILE A 108 0.14 -0.95 -0.67
N VAL A 109 0.20 -0.43 0.56
CA VAL A 109 0.49 -1.23 1.76
C VAL A 109 -0.61 -1.07 2.79
N SER A 110 -0.81 -2.07 3.65
CA SER A 110 -1.58 -1.87 4.87
C SER A 110 -1.01 -0.71 5.68
N GLU A 111 -1.86 0.11 6.29
CA GLU A 111 -1.45 1.26 7.12
C GLU A 111 -0.39 0.85 8.17
N SER A 112 -0.58 -0.29 8.84
CA SER A 112 0.38 -0.86 9.80
C SER A 112 1.76 -1.27 9.24
N LEU A 113 1.97 -1.20 7.92
CA LEU A 113 3.27 -1.38 7.26
C LEU A 113 3.97 -0.06 6.96
N LEU A 114 3.30 1.09 7.05
CA LEU A 114 3.92 2.38 6.73
C LEU A 114 5.20 2.64 7.55
N SER A 115 5.20 2.25 8.83
CA SER A 115 6.36 2.35 9.72
C SER A 115 7.52 1.42 9.36
N SER A 116 7.28 0.45 8.47
CA SER A 116 8.28 -0.48 7.96
C SER A 116 8.75 -0.12 6.54
N VAL A 117 8.12 0.84 5.87
CA VAL A 117 8.56 1.35 4.56
C VAL A 117 9.72 2.31 4.78
N GLU A 118 10.91 1.92 4.33
CA GLU A 118 12.11 2.76 4.40
C GLU A 118 12.22 3.66 3.16
N TYR A 119 11.81 3.14 2.00
CA TYR A 119 12.00 3.81 0.72
C TYR A 119 10.99 3.35 -0.32
N PHE A 120 10.58 4.25 -1.21
CA PHE A 120 9.82 3.93 -2.42
C PHE A 120 10.28 4.80 -3.59
N LYS A 121 10.48 4.19 -4.75
CA LYS A 121 10.99 4.86 -5.95
C LYS A 121 10.26 4.44 -7.20
N THR A 122 9.97 5.45 -8.01
CA THR A 122 9.65 5.31 -9.43
C THR A 122 10.94 5.50 -10.23
N HIS A 123 11.31 4.49 -11.04
CA HIS A 123 12.51 4.57 -11.87
C HIS A 123 12.29 5.41 -13.14
N GLU A 124 13.37 5.72 -13.85
CA GLU A 124 13.30 6.42 -15.14
C GLU A 124 12.78 5.50 -16.25
N PHE A 125 12.13 6.11 -17.24
CA PHE A 125 11.73 5.42 -18.46
C PHE A 125 12.93 4.89 -19.22
N ASN A 126 12.76 3.74 -19.86
CA ASN A 126 13.74 3.15 -20.75
C ASN A 126 13.04 2.51 -21.96
N TYR A 127 13.83 2.03 -22.91
CA TYR A 127 13.30 1.49 -24.17
C TYR A 127 12.70 0.08 -24.05
N LEU A 128 12.77 -0.56 -22.88
CA LEU A 128 12.32 -1.94 -22.70
C LEU A 128 10.81 -2.04 -22.49
N SER A 129 10.16 -0.96 -22.08
CA SER A 129 8.75 -0.95 -21.67
C SER A 129 8.20 0.48 -21.68
N ASP A 130 6.91 0.61 -21.97
CA ASP A 130 6.13 1.83 -21.77
C ASP A 130 5.82 2.09 -20.28
N HIS A 131 5.95 1.06 -19.43
CA HIS A 131 5.93 1.18 -17.97
C HIS A 131 7.34 1.26 -17.36
N VAL A 132 7.48 1.98 -16.25
CA VAL A 132 8.70 2.03 -15.44
C VAL A 132 8.65 1.05 -14.28
N LYS A 133 9.84 0.64 -13.82
CA LYS A 133 9.95 -0.12 -12.57
C LYS A 133 9.52 0.76 -11.39
N ILE A 134 8.74 0.20 -10.48
CA ILE A 134 8.57 0.72 -9.13
C ILE A 134 9.30 -0.18 -8.13
N GLU A 135 9.85 0.42 -7.08
CA GLU A 135 10.67 -0.27 -6.09
C GLU A 135 10.27 0.15 -4.67
N ILE A 136 10.13 -0.82 -3.78
CA ILE A 136 9.81 -0.63 -2.37
C ILE A 136 10.86 -1.34 -1.51
N PHE A 137 11.36 -0.65 -0.49
CA PHE A 137 12.20 -1.27 0.55
C PHE A 137 11.43 -1.33 1.86
N LEU A 138 11.31 -2.55 2.38
CA LEU A 138 10.64 -2.84 3.63
C LEU A 138 11.65 -3.34 4.66
N LYS A 139 11.65 -2.72 5.83
CA LYS A 139 12.33 -3.23 7.02
C LYS A 139 11.48 -4.32 7.66
N CYS A 140 11.96 -5.56 7.56
CA CYS A 140 11.30 -6.72 8.13
C CYS A 140 12.12 -7.29 9.29
N MET A 141 11.46 -7.66 10.39
CA MET A 141 12.09 -8.50 11.40
C MET A 141 12.11 -9.94 10.90
N GLN A 142 13.30 -10.50 10.75
CA GLN A 142 13.45 -11.93 10.51
C GLN A 142 13.13 -12.68 11.81
N ARG A 143 12.17 -13.61 11.77
CA ARG A 143 12.05 -14.60 12.83
C ARG A 143 13.12 -15.65 12.59
N GLU A 144 14.05 -15.80 13.52
CA GLU A 144 14.89 -17.00 13.58
C GLU A 144 13.98 -18.18 13.85
N TYR A 145 13.84 -19.06 12.86
CA TYR A 145 13.28 -20.38 13.12
C TYR A 145 14.40 -21.20 13.76
N ASN A 146 14.28 -21.46 15.06
CA ASN A 146 15.01 -22.57 15.66
C ASN A 146 14.49 -23.84 15.01
N PHE A 147 15.29 -24.42 14.11
CA PHE A 147 15.13 -25.79 13.67
C PHE A 147 15.55 -26.71 14.83
N ASP A 148 14.76 -26.71 15.90
CA ASP A 148 14.87 -27.74 16.92
C ASP A 148 14.28 -29.04 16.34
N ILE A 149 15.19 -29.83 15.75
CA ILE A 149 15.20 -31.29 15.71
C ILE A 149 13.84 -31.95 15.36
N PHE A 150 13.61 -32.13 14.05
CA PHE A 150 12.81 -33.25 13.53
C PHE A 150 13.70 -34.47 13.19
N GLU A 151 14.80 -34.67 13.92
CA GLU A 151 15.40 -36.01 14.01
C GLU A 151 14.68 -36.79 15.10
N ASN A 152 14.08 -37.92 14.72
CA ASN A 152 13.48 -38.95 15.58
C ASN A 152 11.96 -38.86 15.86
N SER A 153 11.14 -38.97 14.81
CA SER A 153 10.03 -39.94 14.89
C SER A 153 9.52 -40.38 13.51
N ASN A 154 9.72 -41.66 13.23
CA ASN A 154 8.94 -42.52 12.31
C ASN A 154 9.23 -42.48 10.80
N TRP A 155 10.48 -42.79 10.39
CA TRP A 155 10.75 -43.36 9.05
C TRP A 155 11.04 -44.87 9.10
N SER A 156 10.16 -45.67 9.70
CA SER A 156 10.31 -47.12 9.67
C SER A 156 8.99 -47.85 9.64
N SER A 157 8.28 -47.77 8.51
CA SER A 157 7.21 -48.74 8.17
C SER A 157 6.64 -48.59 6.75
N TYR A 158 7.49 -48.54 5.70
CA TYR A 158 7.04 -48.91 4.35
C TYR A 158 8.12 -49.68 3.60
N LYS A 159 8.26 -50.97 3.92
CA LYS A 159 8.84 -51.98 3.02
C LYS A 159 7.98 -53.24 3.10
N SER A 160 7.03 -53.35 2.18
CA SER A 160 6.51 -54.60 1.61
C SER A 160 5.37 -54.26 0.66
N PHE A 161 5.62 -54.32 -0.65
CA PHE A 161 5.04 -55.31 -1.59
C PHE A 161 5.95 -55.35 -2.82
#